data_AF-A0A0F4LLS9-F1
#
_entry.id   AF-A0A0F4LLS9-F1
#
_cell.length_a   1.000
_cell.length_b   1.000
_cell.length_c   1.000
_cell.angle_alpha   90.00
_cell.angle_beta   90.00
_cell.angle_gamma   90.00
#
_symmetry.space_group_name_H-M   'P 1'
#
loop_
_entity.id
_entity.type
_entity.pdbx_description
1 polymer ?
#
loop_
_entity_poly.entity_id
_entity_poly.type
_entity_poly.pdbx_seq_one_letter_code
_entity_poly.pdbx_strand_id
1 'polypeptide(L)'
;MNPDFAIVLNFKLKSAKDVDADFLVQTARNIGARAVSVDAQQTAFKKACAKYTIALVDAETIKESCDLVPADAVAKLVANRKDGQKTIINIPVTDNGKLSSETETMLKQINNWMHLFGHAFNEGEPCTLKAAQNNAFVLQNRHVHYQKYLFVKAPLPEAIKVQGLANKPNRIEMIEHRTELDFTFADNELSINLKDVPESDFAWQVIRIQEHRPEDDIKETKY
;
A
#
# COMPACT_ATOMS: atom_id res chain seq x y z
N MET A 1 14.71 -14.94 4.26
CA MET A 1 13.71 -13.90 4.64
C MET A 1 12.60 -14.00 3.61
N ASN A 2 11.38 -14.38 4.00
CA ASN A 2 10.26 -14.40 3.05
C ASN A 2 9.98 -12.95 2.65
N PRO A 3 10.01 -12.60 1.36
CA PRO A 3 9.67 -11.25 0.96
C PRO A 3 8.22 -10.93 1.37
N ASP A 4 8.06 -9.87 2.16
CA ASP A 4 6.76 -9.35 2.57
C ASP A 4 6.17 -8.52 1.42
N PHE A 5 5.21 -9.11 0.72
CA PHE A 5 4.51 -8.51 -0.42
C PHE A 5 3.10 -8.14 -0.01
N ALA A 6 2.76 -6.85 -0.08
CA ALA A 6 1.41 -6.40 0.22
C ALA A 6 0.38 -6.82 -0.86
N ILE A 7 0.81 -6.92 -2.12
CA ILE A 7 -0.03 -7.33 -3.26
C ILE A 7 0.69 -8.41 -4.08
N VAL A 8 -0.05 -9.47 -4.43
CA VAL A 8 0.34 -10.50 -5.39
C VAL A 8 -0.74 -10.61 -6.47
N LEU A 9 -0.39 -10.46 -7.75
CA LEU A 9 -1.31 -10.78 -8.86
C LEU A 9 -1.14 -12.25 -9.26
N ASN A 10 -2.21 -13.02 -9.19
CA ASN A 10 -2.24 -14.44 -9.55
C ASN A 10 -2.94 -14.62 -10.90
N PHE A 11 -2.16 -14.62 -11.98
CA PHE A 11 -2.70 -14.76 -13.33
C PHE A 11 -3.09 -16.23 -13.61
N LYS A 12 -4.33 -16.42 -14.04
CA LYS A 12 -4.87 -17.73 -14.43
C LYS A 12 -4.72 -17.89 -15.94
N LEU A 13 -3.78 -18.73 -16.36
CA LEU A 13 -3.28 -18.84 -17.74
C LEU A 13 -3.55 -20.20 -18.39
N LYS A 14 -4.05 -21.21 -17.67
CA LYS A 14 -4.18 -22.58 -18.19
C LYS A 14 -4.96 -22.73 -19.51
N SER A 15 -5.93 -21.85 -19.79
CA SER A 15 -6.66 -21.83 -21.07
C SER A 15 -6.22 -20.72 -22.02
N ALA A 16 -5.35 -19.81 -21.58
CA ALA A 16 -4.97 -18.62 -22.32
C ALA A 16 -3.92 -18.93 -23.39
N LYS A 17 -4.18 -18.46 -24.61
CA LYS A 17 -3.25 -18.47 -25.74
C LYS A 17 -2.69 -17.07 -25.95
N ASP A 18 -1.55 -16.98 -26.65
CA ASP A 18 -0.92 -15.71 -27.03
C ASP A 18 -0.70 -14.76 -25.84
N VAL A 19 -0.38 -15.33 -24.67
CA VAL A 19 -0.17 -14.59 -23.43
C VAL A 19 1.09 -13.72 -23.55
N ASP A 20 0.90 -12.42 -23.38
CA ASP A 20 2.00 -11.47 -23.25
C ASP A 20 2.43 -11.35 -21.78
N ALA A 21 3.44 -12.15 -21.40
CA ALA A 21 4.00 -12.10 -20.05
C ALA A 21 4.64 -10.74 -19.70
N ASP A 22 5.16 -10.00 -20.68
CA ASP A 22 5.78 -8.69 -20.46
C ASP A 22 4.70 -7.68 -20.05
N PHE A 23 3.60 -7.61 -20.81
CA PHE A 23 2.43 -6.79 -20.53
C PHE A 23 1.82 -7.10 -19.15
N LEU A 24 1.62 -8.38 -18.82
CA LEU A 24 0.99 -8.76 -17.55
C LEU A 24 1.87 -8.43 -16.34
N VAL A 25 3.19 -8.68 -16.42
CA VAL A 25 4.11 -8.32 -15.33
C VAL A 25 4.25 -6.80 -15.21
N GLN A 26 4.31 -6.06 -16.33
CA GLN A 26 4.29 -4.60 -16.29
C GLN A 26 3.01 -4.06 -15.63
N THR A 27 1.87 -4.68 -15.93
CA THR A 27 0.59 -4.34 -15.31
C THR A 27 0.64 -4.54 -13.80
N ALA A 28 1.19 -5.66 -13.31
CA ALA A 28 1.43 -5.87 -11.88
C ALA A 28 2.34 -4.78 -11.28
N ARG A 29 3.40 -4.39 -11.99
CA ARG A 29 4.33 -3.35 -11.52
C ARG A 29 3.68 -2.00 -11.36
N ASN A 30 2.83 -1.62 -12.32
CA ASN A 30 2.18 -0.32 -12.35
C ASN A 30 1.27 -0.14 -11.14
N ILE A 31 0.48 -1.17 -10.81
CA ILE A 31 -0.39 -1.15 -9.63
C ILE A 31 0.36 -1.25 -8.28
N GLY A 32 1.70 -1.27 -8.31
CA GLY A 32 2.53 -1.37 -7.11
C GLY A 32 2.65 -2.79 -6.53
N ALA A 33 2.21 -3.83 -7.24
CA ALA A 33 2.46 -5.21 -6.83
C ALA A 33 3.96 -5.53 -6.98
N ARG A 34 4.47 -6.31 -6.02
CA ARG A 34 5.88 -6.70 -5.95
C ARG A 34 6.11 -8.18 -6.21
N ALA A 35 5.01 -8.92 -6.40
CA ALA A 35 5.05 -10.31 -6.80
C ALA A 35 3.89 -10.65 -7.73
N VAL A 36 4.13 -11.67 -8.56
CA VAL A 36 3.11 -12.32 -9.39
C VAL A 36 3.19 -13.83 -9.22
N SER A 37 2.08 -14.49 -9.46
CA SER A 37 1.98 -15.95 -9.53
C SER A 37 1.29 -16.32 -10.84
N VAL A 38 1.69 -17.46 -11.40
CA VAL A 38 1.12 -18.01 -12.62
C VAL A 38 0.97 -19.52 -12.50
N ASP A 39 -0.06 -20.04 -13.14
CA ASP A 39 -0.34 -21.48 -13.19
C ASP A 39 0.14 -22.16 -14.49
N ALA A 40 0.74 -21.39 -15.41
CA ALA A 40 1.40 -21.84 -16.63
C ALA A 40 2.49 -20.85 -17.09
N GLN A 41 3.27 -21.20 -18.11
CA GLN A 41 4.24 -20.31 -18.78
C GLN A 41 5.35 -19.72 -17.88
N GLN A 42 5.78 -20.48 -16.86
CA GLN A 42 6.76 -20.06 -15.86
C GLN A 42 8.03 -19.41 -16.44
N THR A 43 8.61 -19.95 -17.51
CA THR A 43 9.85 -19.42 -18.11
C THR A 43 9.69 -18.00 -18.67
N ALA A 44 8.58 -17.72 -19.36
CA ALA A 44 8.31 -16.39 -19.91
C ALA A 44 8.12 -15.36 -18.77
N PHE A 45 7.38 -15.74 -17.74
CA PHE A 45 7.17 -14.90 -16.57
C PHE A 45 8.44 -14.67 -15.75
N LYS A 46 9.34 -15.66 -15.61
CA LYS A 46 10.65 -15.45 -14.97
C LYS A 46 11.44 -14.33 -15.65
N LYS A 47 11.46 -14.31 -16.99
CA LYS A 47 12.16 -13.27 -17.77
C LYS A 47 11.53 -11.89 -17.56
N ALA A 48 10.19 -11.79 -17.67
CA ALA A 48 9.48 -10.53 -17.46
C ALA A 48 9.61 -10.02 -16.01
N CYS A 49 9.51 -10.91 -15.02
CA CYS A 49 9.70 -10.60 -13.60
C CYS A 49 11.08 -10.00 -13.32
N ALA A 50 12.14 -10.59 -13.90
CA ALA A 50 13.49 -10.05 -13.80
C ALA A 50 13.60 -8.63 -14.38
N LYS A 51 12.98 -8.38 -15.55
CA LYS A 51 12.98 -7.05 -16.21
C LYS A 51 12.36 -5.97 -15.32
N TYR A 52 11.27 -6.26 -14.63
CA TYR A 52 10.52 -5.27 -13.82
C TYR A 52 10.86 -5.30 -12.31
N THR A 53 11.83 -6.12 -11.90
CA THR A 53 12.20 -6.34 -10.48
C THR A 53 10.97 -6.74 -9.64
N ILE A 54 10.20 -7.68 -10.17
CA ILE A 54 9.06 -8.31 -9.51
C ILE A 54 9.43 -9.75 -9.18
N ALA A 55 8.95 -10.28 -8.06
CA ALA A 55 9.14 -11.68 -7.73
C ALA A 55 8.11 -12.57 -8.43
N LEU A 56 8.56 -13.68 -8.98
CA LEU A 56 7.67 -14.78 -9.34
C LEU A 56 7.54 -15.71 -8.14
N VAL A 57 6.33 -15.90 -7.64
CA VAL A 57 6.03 -16.74 -6.47
C VAL A 57 5.15 -17.92 -6.86
N ASP A 58 5.28 -19.02 -6.14
CA ASP A 58 4.51 -20.23 -6.43
C ASP A 58 3.05 -20.09 -5.99
N ALA A 59 2.13 -20.43 -6.90
CA ALA A 59 0.70 -20.37 -6.68
C ALA A 59 0.22 -21.21 -5.48
N GLU A 60 0.96 -22.26 -5.11
CA GLU A 60 0.62 -23.15 -3.99
C GLU A 60 0.97 -22.55 -2.61
N THR A 61 1.88 -21.56 -2.58
CA THR A 61 2.21 -20.83 -1.34
C THR A 61 1.18 -19.75 -0.98
N ILE A 62 0.18 -19.57 -1.85
CA ILE A 62 -0.87 -18.57 -1.75
C ILE A 62 -2.09 -19.22 -1.08
N LYS A 63 -2.13 -19.20 0.27
CA LYS A 63 -3.20 -19.85 1.04
C LYS A 63 -4.48 -19.02 1.17
N GLU A 64 -4.43 -17.71 0.92
CA GLU A 64 -5.56 -16.79 1.09
C GLU A 64 -5.71 -15.90 -0.16
N SER A 65 -6.43 -16.38 -1.17
CA SER A 65 -6.79 -15.55 -2.32
C SER A 65 -8.04 -14.74 -2.05
N CYS A 66 -8.01 -13.45 -2.38
CA CYS A 66 -9.20 -12.61 -2.40
C CYS A 66 -9.66 -12.47 -3.86
N ASP A 67 -10.89 -12.87 -4.15
CA ASP A 67 -11.55 -12.42 -5.36
C ASP A 67 -11.97 -10.96 -5.13
N LEU A 68 -11.23 -10.03 -5.72
CA LEU A 68 -11.58 -8.61 -5.66
C LEU A 68 -12.65 -8.31 -6.71
N VAL A 69 -13.65 -7.55 -6.30
CA VAL A 69 -14.62 -6.93 -7.21
C VAL A 69 -14.24 -5.47 -7.44
N PRO A 70 -14.48 -4.90 -8.64
CA PRO A 70 -14.08 -3.53 -8.96
C PRO A 70 -14.60 -2.45 -7.99
N ALA A 71 -15.80 -2.62 -7.43
CA ALA A 71 -16.43 -1.60 -6.60
C ALA A 71 -15.65 -1.24 -5.31
N ASP A 72 -14.86 -2.16 -4.75
CA ASP A 72 -14.26 -2.03 -3.41
C ASP A 72 -12.77 -2.40 -3.35
N ALA A 73 -12.09 -2.43 -4.50
CA ALA A 73 -10.72 -2.97 -4.59
C ALA A 73 -9.73 -2.31 -3.63
N VAL A 74 -9.70 -0.97 -3.56
CA VAL A 74 -8.83 -0.22 -2.63
C VAL A 74 -9.23 -0.48 -1.18
N ALA A 75 -10.53 -0.49 -0.87
CA ALA A 75 -11.00 -0.72 0.50
C ALA A 75 -10.56 -2.10 1.03
N LYS A 76 -10.63 -3.13 0.18
CA LYS A 76 -10.18 -4.48 0.55
C LYS A 76 -8.66 -4.57 0.70
N LEU A 77 -7.90 -3.91 -0.18
CA LEU A 77 -6.43 -3.80 -0.04
C LEU A 77 -6.04 -3.18 1.30
N VAL A 78 -6.66 -2.04 1.63
CA VAL A 78 -6.40 -1.31 2.87
C VAL A 78 -6.78 -2.14 4.10
N ALA A 79 -7.93 -2.82 4.08
CA ALA A 79 -8.37 -3.69 5.18
C ALA A 79 -7.41 -4.85 5.42
N ASN A 80 -7.01 -5.57 4.36
CA ASN A 80 -6.04 -6.65 4.48
C ASN A 80 -4.70 -6.12 5.02
N ARG A 81 -4.25 -4.94 4.56
CA ARG A 81 -2.99 -4.37 5.03
C ARG A 81 -3.03 -3.94 6.50
N LYS A 82 -4.15 -3.40 6.97
CA LYS A 82 -4.40 -3.11 8.39
C LYS A 82 -4.17 -4.34 9.26
N ASP A 83 -4.61 -5.51 8.79
CA ASP A 83 -4.49 -6.78 9.51
C ASP A 83 -3.13 -7.48 9.30
N GLY A 84 -2.17 -6.81 8.62
CA GLY A 84 -0.86 -7.38 8.30
C GLY A 84 -0.91 -8.48 7.23
N GLN A 85 -2.05 -8.63 6.56
CA GLN A 85 -2.26 -9.66 5.54
C GLN A 85 -1.79 -9.18 4.17
N LYS A 86 -1.41 -10.15 3.34
CA LYS A 86 -1.13 -9.95 1.92
C LYS A 86 -2.44 -9.99 1.17
N THR A 87 -2.59 -9.16 0.14
CA THR A 87 -3.71 -9.30 -0.80
C THR A 87 -3.27 -10.05 -2.03
N ILE A 88 -3.85 -11.21 -2.24
CA ILE A 88 -3.68 -11.97 -3.47
C ILE A 88 -4.93 -11.73 -4.32
N ILE A 89 -4.70 -11.31 -5.57
CA ILE A 89 -5.76 -10.99 -6.52
C ILE A 89 -5.72 -12.02 -7.64
N ASN A 90 -6.76 -12.82 -7.78
CA ASN A 90 -6.89 -13.73 -8.92
C ASN A 90 -7.27 -12.93 -10.17
N ILE A 91 -6.43 -13.01 -11.20
CA ILE A 91 -6.63 -12.31 -12.47
C ILE A 91 -6.96 -13.34 -13.55
N PRO A 92 -8.23 -13.47 -13.96
CA PRO A 92 -8.57 -14.29 -15.10
C PRO A 92 -7.99 -13.65 -16.36
N VAL A 93 -7.24 -14.43 -17.15
CA VAL A 93 -6.79 -14.05 -18.47
C VAL A 93 -7.66 -14.76 -19.49
N THR A 94 -8.22 -14.00 -20.44
CA THR A 94 -9.10 -14.54 -21.47
C THR A 94 -8.34 -15.47 -22.41
N ASP A 95 -9.06 -16.27 -23.20
CA ASP A 95 -8.45 -17.26 -24.10
C ASP A 95 -7.52 -16.63 -25.16
N ASN A 96 -7.68 -15.34 -25.47
CA ASN A 96 -6.80 -14.57 -26.35
C ASN A 96 -5.69 -13.79 -25.61
N GLY A 97 -5.40 -14.15 -24.36
CA GLY A 97 -4.28 -13.59 -23.59
C GLY A 97 -4.51 -12.19 -23.02
N LYS A 98 -5.76 -11.71 -23.01
CA LYS A 98 -6.11 -10.34 -22.57
C LYS A 98 -6.80 -10.30 -21.21
N LEU A 99 -6.93 -9.10 -20.67
CA LEU A 99 -7.71 -8.84 -19.46
C LEU A 99 -9.14 -8.42 -19.85
N SER A 100 -10.12 -8.72 -19.00
CA SER A 100 -11.47 -8.18 -19.17
C SER A 100 -11.48 -6.67 -18.85
N SER A 101 -12.41 -5.91 -19.45
CA SER A 101 -12.55 -4.48 -19.15
C SER A 101 -12.86 -4.19 -17.68
N GLU A 102 -13.55 -5.11 -17.00
CA GLU A 102 -13.82 -5.04 -15.55
C GLU A 102 -12.51 -5.17 -14.75
N THR A 103 -11.65 -6.11 -15.13
CA THR A 103 -10.32 -6.29 -14.52
C THR A 103 -9.46 -5.06 -14.77
N GLU A 104 -9.42 -4.54 -16.00
CA GLU A 104 -8.65 -3.34 -16.33
C GLU A 104 -9.12 -2.13 -15.52
N THR A 105 -10.44 -1.97 -15.36
CA THR A 105 -11.03 -0.89 -14.54
C THR A 105 -10.62 -1.01 -13.08
N MET A 106 -10.72 -2.22 -12.51
CA MET A 106 -10.28 -2.49 -11.14
C MET A 106 -8.79 -2.19 -10.95
N LEU A 107 -7.93 -2.68 -11.84
CA LEU A 107 -6.49 -2.47 -11.78
C LEU A 107 -6.14 -0.98 -11.95
N LYS A 108 -6.88 -0.24 -12.77
CA LYS A 108 -6.73 1.22 -12.92
C LYS A 108 -7.07 1.97 -11.64
N GLN A 109 -8.14 1.58 -10.94
CA GLN A 109 -8.50 2.17 -9.65
C GLN A 109 -7.40 1.92 -8.60
N ILE A 110 -6.89 0.69 -8.53
CA ILE A 110 -5.77 0.35 -7.65
C ILE A 110 -4.53 1.17 -8.04
N ASN A 111 -4.19 1.25 -9.33
CA ASN A 111 -3.04 2.00 -9.83
C ASN A 111 -3.09 3.47 -9.41
N ASN A 112 -4.24 4.13 -9.59
CA ASN A 112 -4.39 5.55 -9.27
C ASN A 112 -4.13 5.81 -7.78
N TRP A 113 -4.65 4.96 -6.90
CA TRP A 113 -4.44 5.09 -5.46
C TRP A 113 -2.99 4.73 -5.07
N MET A 114 -2.46 3.62 -5.60
CA MET A 114 -1.09 3.16 -5.33
C MET A 114 -0.02 4.09 -5.90
N HIS A 115 -0.31 4.90 -6.91
CA HIS A 115 0.62 5.89 -7.43
C HIS A 115 0.97 6.94 -6.36
N LEU A 116 -0.01 7.34 -5.54
CA LEU A 116 0.17 8.32 -4.47
C LEU A 116 0.59 7.65 -3.16
N PHE A 117 -0.08 6.56 -2.79
CA PHE A 117 0.02 5.97 -1.46
C PHE A 117 0.79 4.65 -1.41
N GLY A 118 1.32 4.18 -2.55
CA GLY A 118 1.91 2.85 -2.68
C GLY A 118 3.18 2.65 -1.86
N HIS A 119 3.93 3.70 -1.55
CA HIS A 119 5.05 3.63 -0.60
C HIS A 119 4.57 3.32 0.82
N ALA A 120 3.65 4.15 1.33
CA ALA A 120 3.05 3.96 2.65
C ALA A 120 2.37 2.58 2.78
N PHE A 121 1.69 2.13 1.72
CA PHE A 121 1.02 0.84 1.70
C PHE A 121 2.00 -0.34 1.69
N ASN A 122 2.99 -0.36 0.78
CA ASN A 122 3.91 -1.49 0.64
C ASN A 122 4.93 -1.59 1.79
N GLU A 123 5.31 -0.46 2.38
CA GLU A 123 6.33 -0.40 3.43
C GLU A 123 5.73 -0.32 4.83
N GLY A 124 4.45 0.03 4.97
CA GLY A 124 3.77 0.16 6.25
C GLY A 124 3.36 -1.20 6.82
N GLU A 125 3.74 -1.56 8.04
CA GLU A 125 3.33 -2.77 8.77
C GLU A 125 2.49 -2.43 10.02
N PRO A 126 1.69 -3.37 10.56
CA PRO A 126 0.96 -3.15 11.80
C PRO A 126 1.87 -2.72 12.95
N CYS A 127 1.39 -1.81 13.79
CA CYS A 127 2.13 -1.31 14.94
C CYS A 127 1.21 -1.15 16.16
N THR A 128 1.78 -0.77 17.30
CA THR A 128 1.05 -0.61 18.56
C THR A 128 0.26 0.70 18.66
N LEU A 129 0.48 1.64 17.72
CA LEU A 129 -0.21 2.93 17.70
C LEU A 129 -1.70 2.76 17.39
N LYS A 130 -2.53 3.60 18.00
CA LYS A 130 -3.98 3.56 17.83
C LYS A 130 -4.49 4.91 17.37
N ALA A 131 -5.33 4.92 16.34
CA ALA A 131 -6.16 6.08 16.03
C ALA A 131 -7.42 6.04 16.91
N ALA A 132 -7.85 7.19 17.43
CA ALA A 132 -9.06 7.25 18.26
C ALA A 132 -10.35 7.00 17.46
N GLN A 133 -10.32 7.23 16.15
CA GLN A 133 -11.46 7.08 15.26
C GLN A 133 -11.50 5.68 14.62
N ASN A 134 -12.68 5.07 14.59
CA ASN A 134 -12.89 3.73 14.03
C ASN A 134 -12.63 3.62 12.51
N ASN A 135 -12.73 4.74 11.79
CA ASN A 135 -12.45 4.82 10.36
C ASN A 135 -10.97 5.11 10.05
N ALA A 136 -10.08 4.97 11.03
CA ALA A 136 -8.66 5.19 10.86
C ALA A 136 -7.82 4.11 11.54
N PHE A 137 -6.58 3.97 11.08
CA PHE A 137 -5.58 3.09 11.69
C PHE A 137 -4.17 3.55 11.33
N VAL A 138 -3.19 3.07 12.09
CA VAL A 138 -1.79 3.47 11.92
C VAL A 138 -0.93 2.27 11.57
N LEU A 139 -0.11 2.42 10.55
CA LEU A 139 0.99 1.52 10.22
C LEU A 139 2.32 2.21 10.51
N GLN A 140 3.36 1.44 10.80
CA GLN A 140 4.72 1.95 10.87
C GLN A 140 5.50 1.55 9.63
N ASN A 141 6.44 2.36 9.16
CA ASN A 141 7.35 1.89 8.11
C ASN A 141 8.25 0.78 8.69
N ARG A 142 8.31 -0.36 7.99
CA ARG A 142 9.08 -1.55 8.40
C ARG A 142 10.59 -1.40 8.26
N HIS A 143 11.05 -0.42 7.48
CA HIS A 143 12.47 -0.11 7.27
C HIS A 143 12.90 1.11 8.08
N VAL A 144 11.95 1.98 8.42
CA VAL A 144 12.21 3.32 8.96
C VAL A 144 11.24 3.60 10.11
N HIS A 145 11.52 3.04 11.29
CA HIS A 145 10.55 3.04 12.39
C HIS A 145 10.14 4.43 12.91
N TYR A 146 10.92 5.48 12.66
CA TYR A 146 10.51 6.86 12.99
C TYR A 146 9.41 7.41 12.06
N GLN A 147 9.05 6.70 10.98
CA GLN A 147 8.02 7.11 10.04
C GLN A 147 6.78 6.24 10.23
N LYS A 148 5.63 6.88 10.49
CA LYS A 148 4.32 6.24 10.61
C LYS A 148 3.37 6.76 9.52
N TYR A 149 2.37 5.96 9.22
CA TYR A 149 1.34 6.24 8.23
C TYR A 149 -0.03 6.08 8.88
N LEU A 150 -0.76 7.18 9.00
CA LEU A 150 -2.13 7.20 9.46
C LEU A 150 -3.04 7.12 8.23
N PHE A 151 -3.76 6.01 8.11
CA PHE A 151 -4.78 5.79 7.09
C PHE A 151 -6.11 6.27 7.63
N VAL A 152 -6.80 7.15 6.90
CA VAL A 152 -8.10 7.72 7.30
C VAL A 152 -9.08 7.55 6.16
N LYS A 153 -10.24 6.95 6.44
CA LYS A 153 -11.32 6.82 5.47
C LYS A 153 -12.20 8.06 5.48
N ALA A 154 -12.49 8.62 4.31
CA ALA A 154 -13.45 9.70 4.14
C ALA A 154 -14.86 9.30 4.64
N PRO A 155 -15.67 10.26 5.13
CA PRO A 155 -15.33 11.68 5.32
C PRO A 155 -14.31 11.89 6.44
N LEU A 156 -13.43 12.88 6.27
CA LEU A 156 -12.44 13.23 7.29
C LEU A 156 -13.09 13.96 8.47
N PRO A 157 -12.73 13.63 9.72
CA PRO A 157 -13.11 14.44 10.87
C PRO A 157 -12.33 15.77 10.87
N GLU A 158 -12.79 16.79 11.61
CA GLU A 158 -12.04 18.05 11.77
C GLU A 158 -10.69 17.86 12.47
N ALA A 159 -10.57 16.84 13.33
CA ALA A 159 -9.32 16.48 13.97
C ALA A 159 -9.25 14.96 14.22
N ILE A 160 -8.05 14.42 14.20
CA ILE A 160 -7.77 13.00 14.47
C ILE A 160 -6.71 12.86 15.55
N LYS A 161 -6.91 11.88 16.45
CA LYS A 161 -6.00 11.60 17.55
C LYS A 161 -5.28 10.28 17.34
N VAL A 162 -3.98 10.27 17.63
CA VAL A 162 -3.13 9.08 17.60
C VAL A 162 -2.45 8.91 18.96
N GLN A 163 -2.60 7.72 19.53
CA GLN A 163 -2.09 7.37 20.85
C GLN A 163 -0.93 6.38 20.77
N GLY A 164 -0.03 6.46 21.76
CA GLY A 164 1.09 5.54 21.92
C GLY A 164 2.38 6.00 21.22
N LEU A 165 2.40 7.23 20.70
CA LEU A 165 3.61 7.87 20.19
C LEU A 165 4.52 8.21 21.37
N ALA A 166 5.78 7.76 21.31
CA ALA A 166 6.75 7.99 22.37
C ALA A 166 7.34 9.40 22.32
N ASN A 167 7.48 9.96 21.12
CA ASN A 167 8.12 11.24 20.89
C ASN A 167 7.20 12.17 20.09
N LYS A 168 7.39 13.47 20.30
CA LYS A 168 6.75 14.50 19.50
C LYS A 168 7.19 14.35 18.03
N PRO A 169 6.26 14.29 17.07
CA PRO A 169 6.61 14.32 15.65
C PRO A 169 7.31 15.63 15.26
N ASN A 170 8.24 15.56 14.31
CA ASN A 170 8.88 16.71 13.70
C ASN A 170 8.04 17.29 12.56
N ARG A 171 7.29 16.42 11.86
CA ARG A 171 6.47 16.83 10.71
C ARG A 171 5.28 15.90 10.54
N ILE A 172 4.15 16.46 10.15
CA ILE A 172 2.94 15.73 9.79
C ILE A 172 2.44 16.25 8.46
N GLU A 173 2.14 15.36 7.53
CA GLU A 173 1.84 15.76 6.15
C GLU A 173 0.82 14.84 5.48
N MET A 174 -0.12 15.44 4.74
CA MET A 174 -0.95 14.72 3.76
C MET A 174 -0.11 14.26 2.57
N ILE A 175 -0.03 12.95 2.33
CA ILE A 175 0.83 12.40 1.26
C ILE A 175 0.40 12.88 -0.13
N GLU A 176 -0.91 12.96 -0.39
CA GLU A 176 -1.46 13.30 -1.70
C GLU A 176 -0.99 14.67 -2.20
N HIS A 177 -1.14 15.69 -1.35
CA HIS A 177 -0.88 17.09 -1.71
C HIS A 177 0.43 17.63 -1.15
N ARG A 178 1.16 16.83 -0.37
CA ARG A 178 2.34 17.23 0.41
C ARG A 178 2.07 18.42 1.33
N THR A 179 0.84 18.55 1.81
CA THR A 179 0.40 19.62 2.70
C THR A 179 0.79 19.29 4.13
N GLU A 180 1.59 20.14 4.76
CA GLU A 180 1.90 20.04 6.18
C GLU A 180 0.65 20.36 7.02
N LEU A 181 0.45 19.61 8.11
CA LEU A 181 -0.71 19.71 8.97
C LEU A 181 -0.31 20.24 10.34
N ASP A 182 -1.13 21.15 10.86
CA ASP A 182 -1.00 21.59 12.24
C ASP A 182 -1.29 20.44 13.21
N PHE A 183 -0.50 20.36 14.27
CA PHE A 183 -0.69 19.36 15.30
C PHE A 183 -0.24 19.82 16.67
N THR A 184 -0.80 19.18 17.69
CA THR A 184 -0.34 19.28 19.07
C THR A 184 0.06 17.90 19.58
N PHE A 185 1.02 17.87 20.50
CA PHE A 185 1.46 16.64 21.14
C PHE A 185 1.63 16.87 22.64
N ALA A 186 0.83 16.16 23.43
CA ALA A 186 0.85 16.21 24.89
C ALA A 186 0.40 14.84 25.42
N ASP A 187 0.91 14.43 26.59
CA ASP A 187 0.51 13.18 27.26
C ASP A 187 0.61 11.92 26.37
N ASN A 188 1.62 11.85 25.50
CA ASN A 188 1.84 10.79 24.51
C ASN A 188 0.65 10.59 23.53
N GLU A 189 -0.15 11.65 23.35
CA GLU A 189 -1.23 11.74 22.38
C GLU A 189 -0.92 12.84 21.37
N LEU A 190 -1.00 12.47 20.10
CA LEU A 190 -0.91 13.39 18.96
C LEU A 190 -2.31 13.77 18.51
N SER A 191 -2.60 15.06 18.41
CA SER A 191 -3.83 15.60 17.80
C SER A 191 -3.49 16.34 16.52
N ILE A 192 -4.04 15.89 15.39
CA ILE A 192 -3.80 16.44 14.05
C ILE A 192 -5.05 17.20 13.61
N ASN A 193 -4.88 18.46 13.18
CA ASN A 193 -5.96 19.26 12.62
C ASN A 193 -6.16 18.90 11.14
N LEU A 194 -7.40 18.63 10.75
CA LEU A 194 -7.82 18.24 9.41
C LEU A 194 -8.90 19.17 8.83
N LYS A 195 -9.23 20.27 9.50
CA LYS A 195 -10.35 21.15 9.12
C LYS A 195 -10.24 21.73 7.71
N ASP A 196 -9.05 22.14 7.32
CA ASP A 196 -8.79 22.89 6.08
C ASP A 196 -7.90 22.11 5.10
N VAL A 197 -7.97 20.78 5.13
CA VAL A 197 -7.20 19.95 4.21
C VAL A 197 -7.80 19.99 2.80
N PRO A 198 -6.98 19.96 1.75
CA PRO A 198 -7.49 19.93 0.39
C PRO A 198 -8.38 18.70 0.15
N GLU A 199 -9.39 18.86 -0.71
CA GLU A 199 -10.27 17.75 -1.11
C GLU A 199 -9.47 16.64 -1.80
N SER A 200 -10.01 15.43 -1.71
CA SER A 200 -9.43 14.22 -2.30
C SER A 200 -10.53 13.41 -2.96
N ASP A 201 -10.25 12.89 -4.15
CA ASP A 201 -11.13 11.95 -4.85
C ASP A 201 -11.05 10.54 -4.25
N PHE A 202 -10.14 10.31 -3.30
CA PHE A 202 -9.90 9.00 -2.72
C PHE A 202 -10.64 8.82 -1.38
N ALA A 203 -11.39 7.71 -1.30
CA ALA A 203 -12.06 7.31 -0.07
C ALA A 203 -11.08 7.00 1.07
N TRP A 204 -9.84 6.59 0.76
CA TRP A 204 -8.78 6.36 1.75
C TRP A 204 -7.62 7.31 1.48
N GLN A 205 -7.31 8.11 2.47
CA GLN A 205 -6.22 9.08 2.43
C GLN A 205 -5.15 8.69 3.45
N VAL A 206 -3.92 9.13 3.21
CA VAL A 206 -2.78 8.76 4.06
C VAL A 206 -2.04 10.01 4.52
N ILE A 207 -1.87 10.10 5.83
CA ILE A 207 -1.07 11.11 6.51
C ILE A 207 0.25 10.45 6.93
N ARG A 208 1.37 11.07 6.58
CA ARG A 208 2.69 10.70 7.08
C ARG A 208 2.94 11.43 8.39
N ILE A 209 3.27 10.68 9.43
CA ILE A 209 3.76 11.18 10.72
C ILE A 209 5.25 10.87 10.77
N GLN A 210 6.07 11.90 10.85
CA GLN A 210 7.52 11.79 10.89
C GLN A 210 8.00 12.14 12.29
N GLU A 211 8.42 11.14 13.05
CA GLU A 211 9.08 11.32 14.34
C GLU A 211 10.50 11.86 14.16
N HIS A 212 11.07 12.35 15.27
CA HIS A 212 12.47 12.72 15.35
C HIS A 212 13.39 11.56 15.01
N ARG A 213 14.39 11.81 14.17
CA ARG A 213 15.37 10.78 13.82
C ARG A 213 16.53 10.85 14.80
N PRO A 214 17.02 9.72 15.32
CA PRO A 214 18.23 9.70 16.14
C PRO A 214 19.44 10.32 15.44
N GLU A 215 19.48 10.28 14.09
CA GLU A 215 20.55 10.93 13.30
C GLU A 215 20.52 12.46 13.42
N ASP A 216 19.36 13.07 13.67
CA ASP A 216 19.22 14.51 13.84
C ASP A 216 19.84 14.98 15.17
N ASP A 217 20.11 14.08 16.12
CA ASP A 217 20.84 14.36 17.37
C ASP A 217 22.37 14.33 17.21
N ILE A 218 22.89 13.86 16.08
CA ILE A 218 24.32 13.86 15.78
C ILE A 218 24.71 15.30 15.41
N LYS A 219 24.94 16.13 16.43
CA LYS A 219 25.64 17.41 16.29
C LYS A 219 27.00 17.15 15.65
N GLU A 220 27.37 18.00 14.69
CA GLU A 220 28.67 18.06 14.01
C GLU A 220 29.78 17.42 14.85
N THR A 221 30.23 16.23 14.44
CA THR A 221 31.55 15.76 14.84
C THR A 221 32.54 16.72 14.21
N LYS A 222 33.02 17.67 15.01
CA LYS A 222 34.20 18.47 14.69
C LYS A 222 35.36 17.49 14.51
N TYR A 223 35.64 17.15 13.26
CA TYR A 223 36.94 16.62 12.86
C TYR A 223 37.86 17.80 12.59
#